data_AF-A0A260YM91-F1
#
_entry.id   AF-A0A260YM91-F1
#
_cell.length_a   1.000
_cell.length_b   1.000
_cell.length_c   1.000
_cell.angle_alpha   90.00
_cell.angle_beta   90.00
_cell.angle_gamma   90.00
#
_symmetry.space_group_name_H-M   'P 1'
#
loop_
_entity.id
_entity.type
_entity.pdbx_description
1 polymer ?
#
loop_
_entity_poly.entity_id
_entity_poly.type
_entity_poly.pdbx_seq_one_letter_code
_entity_poly.pdbx_strand_id
1 'polypeptide(L)'
;MALARRFIIQEHYKDAEVRFNKSPSKRMLEAVFDRGIWRYPTRISKAEDERISYEMKNPIIIIHEHPLAKLITREAHEKLNHQGIQDIISEVHKRYWIERL
;
A
#
# COMPACT_ATOMS: atom_id res chain seq x y z
N MET A 1 -3.09 -12.53 -4.28
CA MET A 1 -3.63 -11.96 -3.01
C MET A 1 -4.88 -12.75 -2.62
N ALA A 2 -5.09 -13.03 -1.33
CA ALA A 2 -6.34 -13.65 -0.88
C ALA A 2 -7.56 -12.75 -1.17
N LEU A 3 -8.69 -13.34 -1.54
CA LEU A 3 -9.90 -12.63 -1.96
C LEU A 3 -10.40 -11.63 -0.90
N ALA A 4 -10.42 -12.04 0.37
CA ALA A 4 -10.84 -11.20 1.49
C ALA A 4 -10.00 -9.91 1.62
N ARG A 5 -8.67 -10.02 1.47
CA ARG A 5 -7.77 -8.86 1.54
C ARG A 5 -8.06 -7.86 0.41
N ARG A 6 -8.48 -8.34 -0.76
CA ARG A 6 -8.92 -7.45 -1.85
C ARG A 6 -10.13 -6.64 -1.45
N PHE A 7 -11.14 -7.29 -0.88
CA PHE A 7 -12.36 -6.60 -0.47
C PHE A 7 -12.10 -5.60 0.66
N ILE A 8 -11.27 -5.95 1.64
CA ILE A 8 -10.86 -5.00 2.70
C ILE A 8 -10.22 -3.75 2.07
N ILE A 9 -9.34 -3.92 1.08
CA ILE A 9 -8.72 -2.81 0.38
C ILE A 9 -9.76 -2.05 -0.47
N GLN A 10 -10.67 -2.71 -1.18
CA GLN A 10 -11.68 -1.99 -1.95
C GLN A 10 -12.61 -1.15 -1.06
N GLU A 11 -13.05 -1.71 0.06
CA GLU A 11 -13.91 -1.03 1.03
C GLU A 11 -13.18 0.09 1.77
N HIS A 12 -11.87 -0.03 2.01
CA HIS A 12 -11.12 1.04 2.69
C HIS A 12 -11.16 2.37 1.91
N TYR A 13 -11.21 2.35 0.57
CA TYR A 13 -11.30 3.58 -0.21
C TYR A 13 -12.65 4.28 0.03
N LYS A 14 -13.74 3.51 0.05
CA LYS A 14 -15.09 4.03 0.32
C LYS A 14 -15.21 4.53 1.77
N ASP A 15 -14.72 3.74 2.72
CA ASP A 15 -14.75 4.10 4.15
C ASP A 15 -13.91 5.36 4.42
N ALA A 16 -12.73 5.47 3.79
CA ALA A 16 -11.88 6.65 3.85
C ALA A 16 -12.59 7.92 3.33
N GLU A 17 -13.29 7.80 2.20
CA GLU A 17 -14.06 8.90 1.62
C GLU A 17 -15.20 9.32 2.54
N VAL A 18 -16.01 8.37 3.01
CA VAL A 18 -17.22 8.65 3.80
C VAL A 18 -16.89 9.16 5.20
N ARG A 19 -15.94 8.53 5.91
CA ARG A 19 -15.70 8.81 7.34
C ARG A 19 -14.60 9.81 7.60
N PHE A 20 -13.64 9.93 6.68
CA PHE A 20 -12.45 10.76 6.88
C PHE A 20 -12.33 11.86 5.83
N ASN A 21 -13.20 11.88 4.81
CA ASN A 21 -13.10 12.77 3.66
C ASN A 21 -11.71 12.69 3.00
N LYS A 22 -11.21 11.45 2.84
CA LYS A 22 -9.91 11.16 2.26
C LYS A 22 -10.03 10.28 1.04
N SER A 23 -9.15 10.51 0.08
CA SER A 23 -8.98 9.71 -1.13
C SER A 23 -7.48 9.60 -1.43
N PRO A 24 -7.05 8.71 -2.35
CA PRO A 24 -5.68 8.70 -2.81
C PRO A 24 -5.23 10.09 -3.25
N SER A 25 -4.06 10.50 -2.77
CA SER A 25 -3.53 11.84 -2.98
C SER A 25 -3.35 12.17 -4.45
N LYS A 26 -3.69 13.41 -4.83
CA LYS A 26 -3.47 13.95 -6.18
C LYS A 26 -1.99 14.00 -6.57
N ARG A 27 -1.05 13.87 -5.62
CA ARG A 27 0.40 13.77 -5.93
C ARG A 27 0.74 12.45 -6.64
N MET A 28 -0.14 11.46 -6.55
CA MET A 28 -0.01 10.16 -7.17
C MET A 28 -0.60 10.19 -8.59
N LEU A 29 -0.18 11.17 -9.41
CA LEU A 29 -0.74 11.45 -10.74
C LEU A 29 -0.65 10.26 -11.70
N GLU A 30 0.35 9.41 -11.52
CA GLU A 30 0.57 8.20 -12.33
C GLU A 30 -0.13 6.95 -11.76
N ALA A 31 -0.91 7.11 -10.70
CA ALA A 31 -1.63 5.98 -10.11
C ALA A 31 -2.61 5.38 -11.11
N VAL A 32 -2.62 4.05 -11.18
CA VAL A 32 -3.50 3.27 -12.06
C VAL A 32 -4.56 2.59 -11.20
N PHE A 33 -5.82 2.74 -11.59
CA PHE A 33 -6.92 1.99 -10.98
C PHE A 33 -7.19 0.72 -11.78
N ASP A 34 -6.97 -0.44 -11.17
CA ASP A 34 -7.23 -1.75 -11.76
C ASP A 34 -8.02 -2.61 -10.77
N ARG A 35 -9.08 -3.27 -11.24
CA ARG A 35 -9.88 -4.23 -10.44
C ARG A 35 -10.24 -3.72 -9.02
N GLY A 36 -10.63 -2.45 -8.93
CA GLY A 36 -11.07 -1.84 -7.67
C GLY A 36 -9.95 -1.38 -6.73
N ILE A 37 -8.68 -1.49 -7.14
CA ILE A 37 -7.53 -1.06 -6.34
C ILE A 37 -6.69 -0.03 -7.07
N TRP A 38 -6.22 0.97 -6.34
CA TRP A 38 -5.26 1.92 -6.86
C TRP A 38 -3.83 1.38 -6.67
N ARG A 39 -3.01 1.49 -7.70
CA ARG A 39 -1.59 1.12 -7.68
C ARG A 39 -0.72 2.29 -8.11
N TYR A 40 0.43 2.44 -7.46
CA TYR A 40 1.36 3.53 -7.75
C TYR A 40 2.62 3.00 -8.44
N PRO A 41 2.87 3.34 -9.71
CA PRO A 41 4.14 3.04 -10.37
C PRO A 41 5.29 3.77 -9.65
N THR A 42 6.20 3.02 -9.04
CA THR A 42 7.36 3.59 -8.35
C THR A 42 8.50 3.89 -9.32
N ARG A 43 9.57 4.51 -8.82
CA ARG A 43 10.80 4.78 -9.60
C ARG A 43 11.47 3.52 -10.14
N ILE A 44 11.24 2.37 -9.50
CA ILE A 44 11.79 1.07 -9.92
C ILE A 44 10.82 0.28 -10.82
N SER A 45 9.72 0.90 -11.27
CA SER A 45 8.71 0.25 -12.12
C SER A 45 9.27 -0.34 -13.42
N LYS A 46 10.35 0.25 -13.95
CA LYS A 46 11.06 -0.21 -15.16
C LYS A 46 12.23 -1.14 -14.89
N ALA A 47 12.55 -1.46 -13.64
CA ALA A 47 13.66 -2.36 -13.34
C ALA A 47 13.36 -3.77 -13.87
N GLU A 48 14.36 -4.44 -14.43
CA GLU A 48 14.21 -5.79 -15.01
C GLU A 48 14.68 -6.92 -14.08
N ASP A 49 15.29 -6.57 -12.94
CA ASP A 49 15.76 -7.54 -11.94
C ASP A 49 14.61 -8.41 -11.41
N GLU A 50 14.76 -9.72 -11.50
CA GLU A 50 13.76 -10.72 -11.10
C GLU A 50 13.44 -10.67 -9.59
N ARG A 51 14.37 -10.16 -8.77
CA ARG A 51 14.15 -9.96 -7.33
C ARG A 51 13.14 -8.84 -7.05
N ILE A 52 12.90 -7.96 -8.03
CA ILE A 52 11.93 -6.86 -7.92
C ILE A 52 10.59 -7.34 -8.46
N SER A 53 9.72 -7.73 -7.55
CA SER A 53 8.37 -8.20 -7.89
C SER A 53 7.48 -7.11 -8.49
N TYR A 54 6.42 -7.52 -9.19
CA TYR A 54 5.40 -6.60 -9.70
C TYR A 54 4.78 -5.72 -8.60
N GLU A 55 4.58 -6.27 -7.41
CA GLU A 55 4.00 -5.53 -6.28
C GLU A 55 4.96 -4.46 -5.72
N MET A 56 6.28 -4.68 -5.81
CA MET A 56 7.28 -3.65 -5.47
C MET A 56 7.32 -2.53 -6.51
N LYS A 57 7.14 -2.89 -7.78
CA LYS A 57 7.06 -1.94 -8.90
C LYS A 57 5.80 -1.09 -8.82
N ASN A 58 4.67 -1.71 -8.49
CA ASN A 58 3.33 -1.14 -8.52
C ASN A 58 2.56 -1.41 -7.22
N PRO A 59 3.05 -0.92 -6.06
CA PRO A 59 2.42 -1.13 -4.77
C PRO A 59 0.99 -0.59 -4.73
N ILE A 60 0.16 -1.24 -3.93
CA ILE A 60 -1.23 -0.85 -3.70
C ILE A 60 -1.27 0.38 -2.81
N ILE A 61 -1.99 1.41 -3.23
CA ILE A 61 -2.14 2.64 -2.45
C ILE A 61 -3.05 2.36 -1.26
N ILE A 62 -2.59 2.70 -0.06
CA ILE A 62 -3.38 2.70 1.16
C ILE A 62 -3.40 4.12 1.71
N ILE A 63 -4.59 4.63 2.00
CA ILE A 63 -4.78 5.97 2.56
C ILE A 63 -4.20 6.00 3.97
N HIS A 64 -3.21 6.89 4.21
CA HIS A 64 -2.39 6.85 5.42
C HIS A 64 -3.18 7.22 6.69
N GLU A 65 -4.25 7.99 6.58
CA GLU A 65 -5.13 8.32 7.71
C GLU A 65 -6.12 7.20 8.07
N HIS A 66 -6.30 6.19 7.21
CA HIS A 66 -7.25 5.12 7.45
C HIS A 66 -6.66 4.07 8.42
N PRO A 67 -7.43 3.50 9.37
CA PRO A 67 -6.94 2.49 10.32
C PRO A 67 -6.26 1.26 9.68
N LEU A 68 -6.61 0.94 8.43
CA LEU A 68 -5.95 -0.12 7.65
C LEU A 68 -4.43 0.11 7.52
N ALA A 69 -3.97 1.35 7.37
CA ALA A 69 -2.53 1.66 7.31
C ALA A 69 -1.83 1.16 8.58
N LYS A 70 -2.39 1.47 9.76
CA LYS A 70 -1.86 1.02 11.06
C LYS A 70 -1.87 -0.50 11.19
N LEU A 71 -2.91 -1.18 10.70
CA LEU A 71 -2.99 -2.64 10.73
C LEU A 71 -1.92 -3.29 9.85
N ILE A 72 -1.66 -2.74 8.66
CA ILE A 72 -0.61 -3.20 7.76
C ILE A 72 0.77 -3.01 8.40
N THR A 73 1.04 -1.84 8.99
CA THR A 73 2.32 -1.58 9.67
C THR A 73 2.51 -2.52 10.86
N ARG A 74 1.45 -2.79 11.63
CA ARG A 74 1.50 -3.75 12.75
C ARG A 74 1.77 -5.17 12.26
N GLU A 75 1.11 -5.62 11.20
CA GLU A 75 1.37 -6.94 10.58
C GLU A 75 2.84 -7.07 10.16
N ALA A 76 3.43 -6.02 9.56
CA ALA A 76 4.85 -6.01 9.20
C ALA A 76 5.76 -6.04 10.45
N HIS A 77 5.44 -5.27 11.49
CA HIS A 77 6.19 -5.24 12.74
C HIS A 77 6.21 -6.61 13.45
N GLU A 78 5.06 -7.28 13.52
CA GLU A 78 4.93 -8.63 14.09
C GLU A 78 5.68 -9.65 13.23
N LYS A 79 5.54 -9.59 11.90
CA LYS A 79 6.24 -10.48 10.96
C LYS A 79 7.77 -10.39 11.07
N LEU A 80 8.28 -9.19 11.31
CA LEU A 80 9.72 -8.93 11.43
C LEU A 80 10.24 -9.09 12.87
N ASN A 81 9.46 -9.66 13.79
CA ASN A 81 9.85 -9.84 15.19
C ASN A 81 10.34 -8.53 15.84
N HIS A 82 9.63 -7.43 15.63
CA HIS A 82 9.93 -6.13 16.22
C HIS A 82 11.28 -5.51 15.81
N GLN A 83 11.75 -5.80 14.59
CA GLN A 83 12.91 -5.12 13.98
C GLN A 83 12.74 -3.60 13.87
N GLY A 84 13.82 -2.93 13.47
CA GLY A 84 13.89 -1.48 13.36
C GLY A 84 12.90 -0.90 12.36
N ILE A 85 12.62 0.39 12.52
CA ILE A 85 11.63 1.12 11.71
C ILE A 85 11.91 1.04 10.20
N GLN A 86 13.18 1.08 9.79
CA GLN A 86 13.56 1.01 8.37
C GLN A 86 13.23 -0.35 7.73
N ASP A 87 13.36 -1.44 8.49
CA ASP A 87 13.01 -2.78 8.03
C ASP A 87 11.49 -2.89 7.85
N ILE A 88 10.71 -2.33 8.78
CA ILE A 88 9.25 -2.27 8.70
C ILE A 88 8.79 -1.49 7.48
N ILE A 89 9.33 -0.28 7.27
CA ILE A 89 9.00 0.56 6.11
C ILE A 89 9.32 -0.19 4.81
N SER A 90 10.50 -0.80 4.74
CA SER A 90 10.92 -1.58 3.56
C SER A 90 10.00 -2.77 3.30
N GLU A 91 9.57 -3.47 4.35
CA GLU A 91 8.65 -4.61 4.22
C GLU A 91 7.25 -4.18 3.78
N VAL A 92 6.72 -3.08 4.31
CA VAL A 92 5.43 -2.51 3.88
C VAL A 92 5.50 -2.08 2.41
N HIS A 93 6.57 -1.38 2.02
CA HIS A 93 6.77 -0.87 0.65
C HIS A 93 7.00 -1.95 -0.39
N LYS A 94 7.22 -3.22 0.00
CA LYS A 94 7.23 -4.32 -0.96
C LYS A 94 5.87 -4.54 -1.65
N ARG A 95 4.80 -4.01 -1.07
CA ARG A 95 3.43 -4.25 -1.56
C ARG A 95 2.48 -3.08 -1.44
N TYR A 96 2.69 -2.20 -0.47
CA TYR A 96 1.79 -1.10 -0.17
C TYR A 96 2.51 0.23 -0.31
N TRP A 97 1.80 1.25 -0.75
CA TRP A 97 2.28 2.62 -0.75
C TRP A 97 1.44 3.44 0.22
N ILE A 98 2.08 3.96 1.26
CA ILE A 98 1.47 4.80 2.30
C ILE A 98 2.29 6.08 2.33
N GLU A 99 1.74 7.21 1.86
CA GLU A 99 2.51 8.46 1.67
C GLU A 99 3.18 9.01 2.95
N ARG A 100 2.66 8.65 4.13
CA ARG A 100 3.19 9.07 5.44
C ARG A 100 3.25 7.87 6.38
N LEU A 101 4.12 6.93 6.05
CA LEU A 101 4.39 5.75 6.87
C LEU A 101 5.36 6.06 8.02
#